data_AF-A0A1Q9NE09-F1
#
_entry.id   AF-A0A1Q9NE09-F1
#
_cell.length_a   1.000
_cell.length_b   1.000
_cell.length_c   1.000
_cell.angle_alpha   90.00
_cell.angle_beta   90.00
_cell.angle_gamma   90.00
#
_symmetry.space_group_name_H-M   'P 1'
#
loop_
_entity.id
_entity.type
_entity.pdbx_description
1 polymer ?
#
loop_
_entity_poly.entity_id
_entity_poly.type
_entity_poly.pdbx_seq_one_letter_code
_entity_poly.pdbx_strand_id
1 'polypeptide(L)'
;MSNEENVLKITKMAKNIYKGLLNEVKPIIAQELAEKLNLNIRSVRYGLRILIDQKKVFKYSNFKDMRKTLYCVLDNFSSVSNNENALELFL
;
A
#
# COMPACT_ATOMS: atom_id res chain seq x y z
N MET A 1 -29.68 11.49 4.05
CA MET A 1 -28.42 11.21 4.77
C MET A 1 -28.53 9.85 5.42
N SER A 2 -27.98 8.79 4.81
CA SER A 2 -27.78 7.48 5.45
C SER A 2 -27.29 6.49 4.38
N ASN A 3 -25.97 6.37 4.17
CA ASN A 3 -25.37 5.21 3.48
C ASN A 3 -23.83 5.11 3.61
N GLU A 4 -23.16 5.93 4.43
CA GLU A 4 -21.69 5.96 4.51
C GLU A 4 -21.12 5.36 5.80
N GLU A 5 -21.95 4.69 6.60
CA GLU A 5 -21.48 3.75 7.64
C GLU A 5 -21.06 2.40 7.02
N ASN A 6 -20.43 2.39 5.85
CA ASN A 6 -19.69 1.23 5.36
C ASN A 6 -18.36 1.13 6.12
N VAL A 7 -18.51 0.96 7.44
CA VAL A 7 -17.52 0.68 8.46
C VAL A 7 -17.04 -0.76 8.22
N LEU A 8 -16.31 -0.96 7.13
CA LEU A 8 -15.27 -1.97 7.11
C LEU A 8 -14.27 -1.54 8.17
N LYS A 9 -14.47 -1.99 9.43
CA LYS A 9 -13.57 -1.75 10.57
C LYS A 9 -12.17 -2.16 10.15
N ILE A 10 -11.39 -1.20 9.62
CA ILE A 10 -9.97 -1.38 9.38
C ILE A 10 -9.40 -1.73 10.74
N THR A 11 -8.89 -2.95 10.88
CA THR A 11 -8.33 -3.42 12.13
C THR A 11 -7.26 -2.43 12.59
N LYS A 12 -7.05 -2.29 13.90
CA LYS A 12 -5.98 -1.43 14.43
C LYS A 12 -4.63 -1.75 13.77
N MET A 13 -4.39 -3.03 13.48
CA MET A 13 -3.24 -3.53 12.72
C MET A 13 -3.18 -2.96 11.30
N ALA A 14 -4.25 -3.11 10.51
CA ALA A 14 -4.29 -2.58 9.14
C ALA A 14 -4.18 -1.04 9.12
N LYS A 15 -4.73 -0.33 10.12
CA LYS A 15 -4.52 1.12 10.26
C LYS A 15 -3.05 1.46 10.52
N ASN A 16 -2.37 0.69 11.36
CA ASN A 16 -0.94 0.90 11.63
C ASN A 16 -0.09 0.67 10.37
N ILE A 17 -0.37 -0.41 9.64
CA ILE A 17 0.29 -0.74 8.36
C ILE A 17 0.05 0.37 7.32
N TYR A 18 -1.19 0.88 7.23
CA TYR A 18 -1.51 1.99 6.33
C TYR A 18 -0.71 3.26 6.65
N LYS A 19 -0.62 3.62 7.94
CA LYS A 19 0.23 4.74 8.38
C LYS A 19 1.70 4.51 8.07
N GLY A 20 2.19 3.28 8.25
CA GLY A 20 3.54 2.89 7.86
C GLY A 20 3.79 3.16 6.37
N LEU A 21 2.89 2.70 5.51
CA LEU A 21 2.97 2.92 4.06
C LEU A 21 2.88 4.40 3.65
N LEU A 22 2.09 5.22 4.35
CA LEU A 22 2.00 6.66 4.07
C LEU A 22 3.33 7.40 4.29
N ASN A 23 4.18 6.90 5.19
CA ASN A 23 5.50 7.47 5.45
C ASN A 23 6.56 7.01 4.42
N GLU A 24 6.21 6.07 3.54
CA GLU A 24 7.14 5.55 2.55
C GLU A 24 7.13 6.39 1.27
N VAL A 25 8.29 6.92 0.91
CA VAL A 25 8.48 7.69 -0.35
C VAL A 25 8.52 6.77 -1.56
N LYS A 26 8.93 5.51 -1.37
CA LYS A 26 9.04 4.51 -2.43
C LYS A 26 8.19 3.29 -2.09
N PRO A 27 7.67 2.59 -3.11
CA PRO A 27 6.97 1.33 -2.90
C PRO A 27 7.88 0.32 -2.19
N ILE A 28 7.31 -0.40 -1.23
CA ILE A 28 8.05 -1.21 -0.25
C ILE A 28 7.59 -2.66 -0.31
N ILE A 29 8.47 -3.62 -0.02
CA ILE A 29 8.05 -5.02 0.13
C ILE A 29 7.50 -5.29 1.53
N ALA A 30 6.64 -6.31 1.65
CA ALA A 30 6.00 -6.66 2.93
C ALA A 30 7.01 -7.00 4.05
N GLN A 31 8.19 -7.53 3.70
CA GLN A 31 9.22 -7.89 4.67
C GLN A 31 9.89 -6.64 5.28
N GLU A 32 10.33 -5.70 4.46
CA GLU A 32 10.89 -4.42 4.90
C GLU A 32 9.87 -3.63 5.73
N LEU A 33 8.59 -3.63 5.33
CA LEU A 33 7.53 -2.98 6.10
C LEU A 33 7.32 -3.64 7.48
N ALA A 34 7.45 -4.97 7.55
CA ALA A 34 7.36 -5.70 8.81
C ALA A 34 8.51 -5.38 9.75
N GLU A 35 9.73 -5.31 9.23
CA GLU A 35 10.92 -4.91 9.98
C GLU A 35 10.79 -3.47 10.49
N LYS A 36 10.39 -2.52 9.63
CA LYS A 36 10.19 -1.11 10.02
C LYS A 36 9.14 -0.91 11.09
N LEU A 37 8.03 -1.64 11.01
CA LEU A 37 6.93 -1.54 11.99
C LEU A 37 7.14 -2.42 13.22
N ASN A 38 8.23 -3.19 13.27
CA ASN A 38 8.48 -4.23 14.28
C ASN A 38 7.28 -5.17 14.46
N LEU A 39 6.77 -5.69 13.34
CA LEU A 39 5.61 -6.57 13.28
C LEU A 39 5.97 -7.92 12.66
N ASN A 40 5.19 -8.96 12.98
CA ASN A 40 5.29 -10.23 12.27
C ASN A 40 4.84 -10.05 10.81
N ILE A 41 5.63 -10.58 9.87
CA ILE A 41 5.33 -10.54 8.43
C ILE A 41 3.96 -11.10 8.07
N ARG A 42 3.45 -12.10 8.81
CA ARG A 42 2.10 -12.67 8.60
C ARG A 42 1.01 -11.65 8.94
N SER A 43 1.19 -10.89 10.02
CA SER A 43 0.28 -9.81 10.41
C SER A 43 0.30 -8.68 9.38
N VAL A 44 1.48 -8.36 8.85
CA VAL A 44 1.63 -7.36 7.79
C VAL A 44 0.92 -7.80 6.51
N ARG A 45 1.15 -9.03 6.04
CA ARG A 45 0.46 -9.58 4.86
C ARG A 45 -1.05 -9.61 5.03
N TYR A 46 -1.54 -9.96 6.21
CA TYR A 46 -2.97 -9.93 6.51
C TYR A 46 -3.54 -8.51 6.46
N GLY A 47 -2.87 -7.53 7.08
CA GLY A 47 -3.30 -6.14 7.02
C GLY A 47 -3.24 -5.54 5.61
N LEU A 48 -2.19 -5.85 4.84
CA LEU A 48 -2.07 -5.45 3.43
C LEU A 48 -3.22 -6.03 2.60
N ARG A 49 -3.58 -7.30 2.80
CA ARG A 49 -4.74 -7.92 2.12
C ARG A 49 -6.03 -7.12 2.39
N ILE A 50 -6.33 -6.80 3.65
CA ILE A 50 -7.49 -5.99 4.01
C ILE A 50 -7.47 -4.63 3.30
N LEU A 51 -6.32 -3.95 3.28
CA LEU A 51 -6.18 -2.63 2.66
C LEU A 51 -6.31 -2.68 1.13
N ILE A 52 -5.86 -3.78 0.49
CA ILE A 52 -6.04 -4.02 -0.95
C ILE A 52 -7.52 -4.28 -1.27
N ASP A 53 -8.19 -5.13 -0.49
CA ASP A 53 -9.61 -5.43 -0.67
C ASP A 53 -10.47 -4.15 -0.53
N GLN A 54 -10.00 -3.19 0.26
CA GLN A 54 -10.59 -1.86 0.43
C GLN A 54 -10.11 -0.81 -0.58
N LYS A 55 -9.30 -1.19 -1.57
CA LYS A 55 -8.73 -0.30 -2.60
C LYS A 55 -7.92 0.88 -2.06
N LYS A 56 -7.32 0.75 -0.86
CA LYS A 56 -6.47 1.78 -0.25
C LYS A 56 -4.98 1.61 -0.57
N VAL A 57 -4.58 0.39 -0.88
CA VAL A 57 -3.20 0.01 -1.18
C VAL A 57 -3.18 -0.76 -2.49
N PHE A 58 -2.22 -0.45 -3.35
CA PHE A 58 -1.96 -1.22 -4.56
C PHE A 58 -0.77 -2.16 -4.37
N LYS A 59 -0.76 -3.27 -5.11
CA LYS A 59 0.37 -4.19 -5.16
C LYS A 59 0.78 -4.42 -6.61
N TYR A 60 2.08 -4.54 -6.85
CA TYR A 60 2.60 -4.87 -8.18
C TYR A 60 3.91 -5.64 -8.08
N SER A 61 4.27 -6.35 -9.15
CA SER A 61 5.52 -7.10 -9.24
C SER A 61 6.70 -6.15 -9.40
N ASN A 62 7.79 -6.39 -8.68
CA ASN A 62 9.01 -5.64 -8.88
C ASN A 62 9.68 -6.06 -10.22
N PHE A 63 9.90 -5.11 -11.13
CA PHE A 63 10.54 -5.40 -12.42
C PHE A 63 11.98 -5.90 -12.31
N LYS A 64 12.71 -5.50 -11.27
CA LYS A 64 14.09 -5.98 -11.03
C LYS A 64 14.14 -7.41 -10.48
N ASP A 65 13.09 -7.81 -9.78
CA ASP A 65 12.95 -9.14 -9.18
C ASP A 65 11.46 -9.50 -9.09
N MET A 66 10.96 -10.21 -10.10
CA MET A 66 9.54 -10.54 -10.22
C MET A 66 9.01 -11.44 -9.09
N ARG A 67 9.90 -12.01 -8.25
CA ARG A 67 9.51 -12.77 -7.06
C ARG A 67 9.06 -11.86 -5.91
N LYS A 68 9.40 -10.57 -5.98
CA LYS A 68 9.05 -9.58 -4.96
C LYS A 68 7.81 -8.80 -5.38
N THR A 69 6.90 -8.62 -4.42
CA THR A 69 5.72 -7.77 -4.56
C THR A 69 5.94 -6.47 -3.79
N LEU A 70 5.78 -5.35 -4.47
CA LEU A 70 5.84 -4.01 -3.91
C LEU A 70 4.44 -3.51 -3.57
N TYR A 71 4.35 -2.70 -2.52
CA TYR A 71 3.11 -2.13 -2.00
C TYR A 71 3.25 -0.61 -1.84
N CYS A 72 2.19 0.13 -2.16
CA CYS A 72 2.13 1.59 -2.01
C CYS A 72 0.68 2.06 -1.82
N VAL A 73 0.52 3.25 -1.23
CA VAL A 73 -0.80 3.87 -1.03
C VAL A 73 -1.34 4.45 -2.33
N LEU A 74 -2.65 4.35 -2.55
CA LEU A 74 -3.31 4.83 -3.77
C LEU A 74 -3.27 6.37 -3.91
N ASP A 75 -3.28 7.10 -2.79
CA ASP A 75 -3.30 8.57 -2.74
C ASP A 75 -2.05 9.21 -3.38
N ASN A 76 -0.93 8.48 -3.50
CA ASN A 76 0.27 8.98 -4.16
C ASN A 76 0.28 8.76 -5.69
N PHE A 77 -0.68 8.00 -6.23
CA PHE A 77 -0.80 7.81 -7.69
C PHE A 77 -1.74 8.83 -8.33
N SER A 78 -2.69 9.39 -7.58
CA SER A 78 -3.62 10.42 -8.09
C SER A 78 -2.95 11.77 -8.33
N SER A 79 -1.86 12.08 -7.64
CA SER A 79 -1.04 13.27 -7.93
C SER A 79 -0.12 13.08 -9.16
N VAL A 80 0.18 11.83 -9.53
CA VAL A 80 0.96 11.51 -10.74
C VAL A 80 0.06 11.38 -11.97
N SER A 81 -1.19 10.93 -11.82
CA SER A 81 -2.14 10.84 -12.93
C SER A 81 -2.66 12.19 -13.45
N ASN A 82 -2.39 13.29 -12.74
CA ASN A 82 -2.66 14.65 -13.23
C ASN A 82 -1.47 15.27 -13.98
N ASN A 83 -0.33 14.57 -14.07
CA ASN A 83 0.77 14.96 -14.94
C ASN A 83 0.83 13.95 -16.08
N GLU A 84 0.51 14.42 -17.28
CA GLU A 84 0.59 13.68 -18.55
C GLU A 84 2.02 13.17 -18.90
N ASN A 85 2.99 13.25 -17.97
CA ASN A 85 4.40 12.93 -18.18
C ASN A 85 4.91 11.69 -17.42
N ALA A 86 4.04 10.87 -16.83
CA ALA A 86 4.48 9.65 -16.12
C ALA A 86 5.19 8.61 -17.02
N LEU A 87 5.08 8.75 -18.35
CA LEU A 87 5.73 7.88 -19.34
C LEU A 87 7.19 8.25 -19.66
N GLU A 88 7.66 9.45 -19.29
CA GLU A 88 9.05 9.88 -19.56
C GLU A 88 10.05 9.36 -18.51
N LEU A 89 9.58 8.81 -17.38
CA LEU A 89 10.46 8.26 -16.33
C LEU A 89 10.95 6.82 -16.60
N PHE A 90 10.52 6.20 -17.71
CA PHE A 90 10.83 4.82 -18.06
C PHE A 90 11.45 4.64 -19.46
N LEU A 91 11.78 5.73 -20.17
CA LEU A 91 12.58 5.73 -21.40
C LEU A 91 13.91 6.45 -21.16
#